data_AF-A0A158DW56-F1
#
_entry.id   AF-A0A158DW56-F1
#
_cell.length_a   1.000
_cell.length_b   1.000
_cell.length_c   1.000
_cell.angle_alpha   90.00
_cell.angle_beta   90.00
_cell.angle_gamma   90.00
#
_symmetry.space_group_name_H-M   'P 1'
#
loop_
_entity.id
_entity.type
_entity.pdbx_description
1 polymer ?
#
loop_
_entity_poly.entity_id
_entity_poly.type
_entity_poly.pdbx_seq_one_letter_code
_entity_poly.pdbx_strand_id
1 'polypeptide(L)'
;MAINLAVTYPDLYAAAAIHSGLAFGGANEHLSALCAMNDGRGTICLPKLEADVARTRTLPLIVFHGDADDTLHPLNSEQITKMSLSLNSQSTDTQVCTTTRTE
;
A
#
# COMPACT_ATOMS: atom_id res chain seq x y z
N MET A 1 10.04 -0.98 2.07
CA MET A 1 10.35 0.22 2.88
C MET A 1 9.51 1.44 2.51
N ALA A 2 9.39 1.81 1.21
CA ALA A 2 8.69 3.02 0.77
C ALA A 2 7.27 3.18 1.35
N ILE A 3 6.49 2.10 1.45
CA ILE A 3 5.13 2.13 1.99
C ILE A 3 5.07 2.57 3.46
N ASN A 4 6.10 2.22 4.24
CA ASN A 4 6.16 2.61 5.65
C ASN A 4 6.32 4.11 5.77
N LEU A 5 7.22 4.70 4.99
CA LEU A 5 7.45 6.14 4.99
C LEU A 5 6.26 6.92 4.44
N ALA A 6 5.62 6.41 3.39
CA ALA A 6 4.40 6.98 2.83
C ALA A 6 3.27 7.06 3.86
N VAL A 7 3.13 6.02 4.70
CA VAL A 7 2.10 5.97 5.74
C VAL A 7 2.53 6.67 7.01
N THR A 8 3.79 6.66 7.45
CA THR A 8 4.19 7.26 8.74
C THR A 8 4.55 8.75 8.62
N TYR A 9 5.04 9.20 7.47
CA TYR A 9 5.53 10.57 7.25
C TYR A 9 5.02 11.19 5.93
N PRO A 10 3.70 11.28 5.70
CA PRO A 10 3.14 11.77 4.44
C PRO A 10 3.46 13.25 4.15
N ASP A 11 3.80 14.04 5.17
CA ASP A 11 4.12 15.46 5.04
C ASP A 11 5.56 15.72 4.55
N LEU A 12 6.43 14.71 4.58
CA LEU A 12 7.83 14.85 4.19
C LEU A 12 8.09 14.57 2.71
N TYR A 13 7.16 13.90 2.03
CA TYR A 13 7.34 13.42 0.67
C TYR A 13 6.24 13.95 -0.24
N ALA A 14 6.58 14.22 -1.51
CA ALA A 14 5.60 14.71 -2.47
C ALA A 14 4.67 13.57 -2.96
N ALA A 15 5.24 12.39 -3.21
CA ALA A 15 4.60 11.15 -3.67
C ALA A 15 5.52 9.95 -3.40
N ALA A 16 5.02 8.72 -3.54
CA ALA A 16 5.84 7.51 -3.48
C ALA A 16 5.45 6.48 -4.54
N ALA A 17 6.47 5.76 -5.03
CA ALA A 17 6.30 4.62 -5.92
C ALA A 17 6.59 3.32 -5.17
N ILE A 18 5.70 2.35 -5.30
CA ILE A 18 5.84 1.01 -4.70
C ILE A 18 6.00 0.02 -5.84
N HIS A 19 7.13 -0.68 -5.88
CA HIS A 19 7.38 -1.77 -6.81
C HIS A 19 7.41 -3.08 -6.04
N SER A 20 6.60 -4.08 -6.45
CA SER A 20 6.49 -5.40 -5.81
C SER A 20 6.57 -5.28 -4.28
N GLY A 21 5.56 -4.66 -3.68
CA GLY A 21 5.56 -4.32 -2.25
C GLY A 21 4.46 -5.04 -1.47
N LEU A 22 4.47 -4.84 -0.15
CA LEU A 22 3.36 -5.23 0.74
C LEU A 22 2.62 -3.98 1.21
N ALA A 23 1.34 -4.12 1.56
CA ALA A 23 0.60 -3.06 2.23
C ALA A 23 1.21 -2.75 3.61
N PHE A 24 1.01 -1.52 4.09
CA PHE A 24 1.48 -1.12 5.42
C PHE A 24 0.87 -2.02 6.49
N GLY A 25 1.73 -2.50 7.41
CA GLY A 25 1.31 -3.43 8.45
C GLY A 25 0.89 -4.82 7.94
N GLY A 26 1.12 -5.13 6.66
CA GLY A 26 0.76 -6.41 6.04
C GLY A 26 1.46 -7.64 6.63
N ALA A 27 2.55 -7.43 7.36
CA ALA A 27 3.29 -8.45 8.10
C ALA A 27 4.08 -7.83 9.26
N ASN A 28 4.07 -8.52 10.40
CA ASN A 28 4.73 -8.14 11.65
C ASN A 28 5.64 -9.24 12.22
N GLU A 29 5.59 -10.45 11.65
CA GLU A 29 6.42 -11.59 11.99
C GLU A 29 6.85 -12.34 10.72
N HIS A 30 7.82 -13.27 10.84
CA HIS A 30 8.36 -13.99 9.68
C HIS A 30 7.30 -14.83 8.95
N LEU A 31 6.42 -15.51 9.68
CA LEU A 31 5.40 -16.36 9.05
C LEU A 31 4.31 -15.52 8.36
N SER A 32 3.87 -14.43 9.01
CA SER A 32 2.91 -13.49 8.40
C SER A 32 3.50 -12.80 7.18
N ALA A 33 4.82 -12.52 7.18
CA ALA A 33 5.53 -12.05 6.00
C ALA A 33 5.46 -13.07 4.87
N LEU A 34 5.82 -14.33 5.11
CA LEU A 34 5.78 -15.36 4.08
C LEU A 34 4.38 -15.58 3.49
N CYS A 35 3.34 -15.58 4.32
CA CYS A 35 1.96 -15.67 3.85
C CYS A 35 1.55 -14.45 3.00
N ALA A 36 1.93 -13.24 3.42
CA ALA A 36 1.67 -12.03 2.64
C ALA A 36 2.40 -12.04 1.30
N MET A 37 3.66 -12.52 1.29
CA MET A 37 4.44 -12.70 0.08
C MET A 37 3.78 -13.68 -0.89
N ASN A 38 3.41 -14.89 -0.42
CA ASN A 38 2.98 -15.98 -1.30
C ASN A 38 1.51 -15.91 -1.74
N ASP A 39 0.61 -15.47 -0.87
CA ASP A 39 -0.83 -15.53 -1.16
C ASP A 39 -1.45 -14.14 -1.38
N GLY A 40 -0.68 -13.07 -1.17
CA GLY A 40 -1.16 -11.69 -1.18
C GLY A 40 -2.21 -11.39 -0.10
N ARG A 41 -2.26 -12.25 0.93
CA ARG A 41 -3.20 -12.21 2.06
C ARG A 41 -2.53 -11.69 3.32
N GLY A 42 -1.86 -10.54 3.22
CA GLY A 42 -1.40 -9.81 4.39
C GLY A 42 -2.60 -9.21 5.15
N THR A 43 -2.61 -9.33 6.47
CA THR A 43 -3.57 -8.59 7.30
C THR A 43 -3.26 -7.11 7.17
N ILE A 44 -4.17 -6.31 6.60
CA ILE A 44 -4.00 -4.86 6.60
C ILE A 44 -4.27 -4.34 8.01
N CYS A 45 -3.22 -4.23 8.81
CA CYS A 45 -3.23 -3.45 10.04
C CYS A 45 -2.94 -1.98 9.68
N LEU A 46 -3.96 -1.27 9.20
CA LEU A 46 -3.91 0.18 9.19
C LEU A 46 -3.71 0.63 10.64
N PRO A 47 -2.76 1.53 10.93
CA PRO A 47 -2.67 2.12 12.25
C PRO A 47 -4.05 2.71 12.54
N LYS A 48 -4.61 2.41 13.71
CA LYS A 48 -5.76 3.14 14.24
C LYS A 48 -5.23 4.56 14.37
N LEU A 49 -5.39 5.34 13.31
CA LEU A 49 -4.85 6.67 13.22
C LEU A 49 -5.63 7.44 14.27
N GLU A 50 -5.04 7.58 15.46
CA GLU A 50 -5.58 8.37 16.55
C GLU A 50 -6.05 9.67 15.90
N ALA A 51 -7.35 9.97 16.02
CA ALA A 51 -8.01 11.11 15.40
C ALA A 51 -7.40 12.47 15.82
N ASP A 52 -6.40 12.43 16.69
CA ASP A 52 -5.72 13.57 17.32
C ASP A 52 -4.55 14.12 16.50
N VAL A 53 -4.03 13.37 15.52
CA VAL A 53 -3.17 13.95 14.48
C VAL A 53 -3.97 13.98 13.19
N ALA A 54 -4.74 15.06 13.02
CA ALA A 54 -5.33 15.41 11.74
C ALA A 54 -4.22 15.47 10.68
N ARG A 55 -3.97 14.35 10.01
CA ARG A 55 -3.10 14.31 8.83
C ARG A 55 -3.81 15.10 7.76
N THR A 56 -3.39 16.34 7.63
CA THR A 56 -3.92 17.31 6.67
C THR A 56 -3.63 16.90 5.23
N ARG A 57 -2.69 15.97 5.02
CA ARG A 57 -2.26 15.55 3.70
C ARG A 57 -2.14 14.04 3.57
N THR A 58 -2.73 13.54 2.50
CA THR A 58 -2.48 12.20 1.99
C THR A 58 -1.38 12.23 0.93
N LEU A 59 -0.64 11.12 0.80
CA LEU A 59 0.49 11.02 -0.10
C LEU A 59 0.09 10.22 -1.36
N PRO A 60 0.17 10.82 -2.57
CA PRO A 60 -0.09 10.11 -3.81
C PRO A 60 0.82 8.89 -3.97
N LEU A 61 0.24 7.76 -4.39
CA LEU A 61 0.93 6.50 -4.60
C LEU A 61 0.79 6.03 -6.05
N ILE A 62 1.91 5.55 -6.62
CA ILE A 62 1.92 4.73 -7.83
C ILE A 62 2.42 3.33 -7.47
N VAL A 63 1.73 2.29 -7.95
CA VAL A 63 2.04 0.89 -7.63
C VAL A 63 2.37 0.15 -8.92
N PHE A 64 3.53 -0.49 -8.96
CA PHE A 64 3.97 -1.39 -10.02
C PHE A 64 4.09 -2.80 -9.47
N HIS A 65 3.50 -3.76 -10.15
CA HIS A 65 3.58 -5.16 -9.75
C HIS A 65 3.55 -6.04 -11.00
N GLY A 66 4.50 -6.97 -11.10
CA GLY A 66 4.55 -7.94 -12.20
C GLY A 66 3.53 -9.07 -11.99
N ASP A 67 2.75 -9.38 -13.01
CA ASP A 67 1.84 -10.53 -13.00
C ASP A 67 2.58 -11.87 -12.88
N ALA A 68 3.82 -11.94 -13.37
CA ALA A 68 4.75 -13.07 -13.23
C ALA A 68 5.80 -12.91 -12.11
N ASP A 69 5.49 -12.14 -11.05
CA ASP A 69 6.37 -12.03 -9.88
C ASP A 69 6.27 -13.29 -8.99
N ASP A 70 7.27 -14.16 -9.06
CA ASP A 70 7.35 -15.40 -8.28
C ASP A 70 7.74 -15.18 -6.80
N THR A 71 8.16 -13.96 -6.42
CA THR A 71 8.56 -13.64 -5.05
C THR A 71 7.40 -13.03 -4.26
N LEU A 72 6.59 -12.19 -4.90
CA LEU A 72 5.46 -11.51 -4.28
C LEU A 72 4.21 -11.64 -5.14
N HIS A 73 3.16 -12.19 -4.54
CA HIS A 73 1.90 -12.43 -5.20
C HIS A 73 1.28 -11.14 -5.76
N PRO A 74 0.77 -11.13 -7.01
CA PRO A 74 0.18 -9.95 -7.65
C PRO A 74 -0.95 -9.26 -6.86
N LEU A 75 -1.70 -10.03 -6.08
CA LEU A 75 -2.75 -9.49 -5.18
C LEU A 75 -2.22 -8.48 -4.15
N ASN A 76 -0.91 -8.48 -3.85
CA ASN A 76 -0.33 -7.48 -2.97
C ASN A 76 -0.51 -6.04 -3.50
N SER A 77 -0.50 -5.86 -4.83
CA SER A 77 -0.77 -4.56 -5.46
C SER A 77 -2.19 -4.07 -5.19
N GLU A 78 -3.17 -4.97 -5.18
CA GLU A 78 -4.54 -4.65 -4.81
C GLU A 78 -4.66 -4.26 -3.34
N GLN A 79 -3.94 -4.96 -2.44
CA GLN A 79 -3.95 -4.62 -1.01
C GLN A 79 -3.36 -3.23 -0.78
N ILE A 80 -2.26 -2.87 -1.45
CA ILE A 80 -1.68 -1.52 -1.37
C ILE A 80 -2.67 -0.48 -1.90
N THR A 81 -3.35 -0.77 -3.01
CA THR A 81 -4.34 0.14 -3.61
C THR A 81 -5.55 0.34 -2.69
N LYS A 82 -6.10 -0.74 -2.12
CA LYS A 82 -7.20 -0.70 -1.15
C LYS A 82 -6.81 0.09 0.10
N MET A 83 -5.60 -0.12 0.62
CA MET A 83 -5.06 0.63 1.74
C MET A 83 -4.94 2.14 1.43
N SER A 84 -4.39 2.48 0.26
CA SER A 84 -4.25 3.87 -0.20
C SER A 84 -5.62 4.55 -0.28
N LEU A 85 -6.61 3.89 -0.87
CA LEU A 85 -7.99 4.37 -0.94
C LEU A 85 -8.57 4.64 0.45
N SER A 86 -8.43 3.70 1.38
CA SER A 86 -8.90 3.88 2.76
C SER A 86 -8.27 5.09 3.45
N LEU A 87 -6.97 5.33 3.24
CA LEU A 87 -6.27 6.52 3.75
C LEU A 87 -6.74 7.81 3.07
N ASN A 88 -7.07 7.75 1.78
CA ASN A 88 -7.43 8.89 0.93
C ASN A 88 -8.93 9.22 0.90
N SER A 89 -9.76 8.49 1.65
CA SER A 89 -11.23 8.64 1.70
C SER A 89 -11.74 10.06 2.03
N GLN A 90 -10.86 10.96 2.49
CA GLN A 90 -11.17 12.37 2.81
C GLN A 90 -10.70 13.36 1.72
N SER A 91 -10.02 12.90 0.67
CA SER A 91 -9.47 13.73 -0.41
C SER A 91 -10.35 13.63 -1.65
N THR A 92 -10.95 14.76 -2.06
CA THR A 92 -11.94 14.84 -3.16
C THR A 92 -11.39 14.58 -4.58
N ASP A 93 -10.09 14.34 -4.73
CA ASP A 93 -9.40 14.16 -6.02
C ASP A 93 -8.70 12.79 -6.16
N THR A 94 -9.12 11.79 -5.38
CA THR A 94 -8.49 10.46 -5.42
C THR A 94 -9.02 9.65 -6.61
N GLN A 95 -8.26 9.62 -7.71
CA GLN A 95 -8.52 8.74 -8.83
C GLN A 95 -7.59 7.51 -8.79
N VAL A 96 -8.17 6.31 -8.86
CA VAL A 96 -7.40 5.08 -9.09
C VAL A 96 -7.46 4.75 -10.57
N CYS A 97 -6.30 4.70 -11.22
CA CYS A 97 -6.13 4.25 -12.59
C CYS A 97 -5.30 2.97 -12.56
N THR A 98 -5.96 1.82 -12.74
CA THR A 98 -5.28 0.51 -12.85
C THR A 98 -5.15 0.17 -14.32
N THR A 99 -3.91 0.00 -14.80
CA THR A 99 -3.63 -0.51 -16.14
C THR A 99 -2.95 -1.86 -16.01
N THR A 100 -3.61 -2.92 -16.47
CA THR A 100 -3.01 -4.24 -16.62
C THR A 100 -2.72 -4.48 -18.09
N ARG A 101 -1.49 -4.88 -18.43
CA ARG A 101 -1.14 -5.30 -19.78
C ARG A 101 -1.14 -6.83 -19.80
N THR A 102 -2.23 -7.42 -20.28
CA THR A 102 -2.27 -8.82 -20.70
C THR A 102 -1.73 -8.90 -22.13
N GLU A 103 -0.65 -9.66 -22.34
CA GLU A 103 -0.13 -9.99 -23.68
C GLU A 103 -1.05 -10.96 -24.45
#